data_AF-A0A537SR28-F1
#
_entry.id   AF-A0A537SR28-F1
#
_cell.length_a   1.000
_cell.length_b   1.000
_cell.length_c   1.000
_cell.angle_alpha   90.00
_cell.angle_beta   90.00
_cell.angle_gamma   90.00
#
_symmetry.space_group_name_H-M   'P 1'
#
loop_
_entity.id
_entity.type
_entity.pdbx_description
1 polymer ?
#
loop_
_entity_poly.entity_id
_entity_poly.type
_entity_poly.pdbx_seq_one_letter_code
_entity_poly.pdbx_strand_id
1 'polypeptide(L)'
;MDLGGWLRSLGLGQYEAAFRENAIDDTVLPNLTAEDLKDLGVGIVGHRRKLLDAIAALRADASAKAPPPDTLPATDITAKDTAERRQVTVMFSDLVGSTALSARM
;
A
#
# COMPACT_ATOMS: atom_id res chain seq x y z
N MET A 1 14.23 -7.83 -2.83
CA MET A 1 14.02 -6.89 -1.69
C MET A 1 14.76 -7.42 -0.46
N ASP A 2 15.20 -6.58 0.50
CA ASP A 2 15.75 -7.10 1.78
C ASP A 2 14.63 -7.51 2.73
N LEU A 3 14.31 -8.80 2.77
CA LEU A 3 13.24 -9.36 3.60
C LEU A 3 13.46 -9.09 5.10
N GLY A 4 14.71 -9.23 5.57
CA GLY A 4 15.06 -9.02 6.97
C GLY A 4 14.88 -7.55 7.39
N GLY A 5 15.33 -6.62 6.56
CA GLY A 5 15.12 -5.18 6.77
C GLY A 5 13.64 -4.80 6.80
N TRP A 6 12.84 -5.37 5.90
CA TRP A 6 11.40 -5.15 5.86
C TRP A 6 10.69 -5.68 7.10
N LEU A 7 10.98 -6.91 7.52
CA LEU A 7 10.42 -7.49 8.74
C LEU A 7 10.81 -6.66 9.98
N ARG A 8 12.06 -6.20 10.08
CA ARG A 8 12.52 -5.31 11.16
C ARG A 8 11.80 -3.96 11.14
N SER A 9 11.55 -3.37 9.97
CA SER A 9 10.76 -2.13 9.83
C SER A 9 9.32 -2.30 10.35
N LEU A 10 8.76 -3.50 10.25
CA LEU A 10 7.45 -3.83 10.79
C LEU A 10 7.48 -4.17 12.30
N GLY A 11 8.65 -4.23 12.92
CA GLY A 11 8.82 -4.73 14.29
C GLY A 11 8.57 -6.25 14.40
N LEU A 12 8.69 -6.96 13.29
CA LEU A 12 8.44 -8.41 13.14
C LEU A 12 9.73 -9.16 12.75
N GLY A 13 10.89 -8.58 13.04
CA GLY A 13 12.20 -9.14 12.71
C GLY A 13 12.45 -10.53 13.32
N GLN A 14 11.75 -10.89 14.39
CA GLN A 14 11.86 -12.24 14.99
C GLN A 14 11.41 -13.36 14.05
N TYR A 15 10.61 -13.05 13.01
CA TYR A 15 10.14 -14.03 12.04
C TYR A 15 11.09 -14.20 10.86
N GLU A 16 12.18 -13.43 10.76
CA GLU A 16 13.13 -13.52 9.64
C GLU A 16 13.72 -14.92 9.46
N ALA A 17 14.06 -15.59 10.57
CA ALA A 17 14.58 -16.95 10.53
C ALA A 17 13.53 -17.92 9.97
N ALA A 18 12.29 -17.88 10.47
CA ALA A 18 11.21 -18.74 10.01
C ALA A 18 10.91 -18.54 8.52
N PHE A 19 10.90 -17.29 8.05
CA PHE A 19 10.70 -17.00 6.62
C PHE A 19 11.83 -17.57 5.76
N ARG A 20 13.10 -17.42 6.18
CA ARG A 20 14.25 -17.98 5.45
C ARG A 20 14.28 -19.51 5.46
N GLU A 21 13.99 -20.13 6.60
CA GLU A 21 13.93 -21.58 6.76
C GLU A 21 12.86 -22.21 5.86
N ASN A 22 11.77 -21.49 5.61
CA ASN A 22 10.70 -21.90 4.69
C ASN A 22 10.91 -21.42 3.24
N ALA A 23 12.12 -20.95 2.89
CA ALA A 23 12.47 -20.46 1.56
C ALA A 23 11.51 -19.38 1.02
N ILE A 24 11.03 -18.50 1.90
CA ILE A 24 10.18 -17.38 1.50
C ILE A 24 11.06 -16.23 1.01
N ASP A 25 10.99 -15.98 -0.30
CA ASP A 25 11.67 -14.86 -0.96
C ASP A 25 10.69 -13.73 -1.30
N ASP A 26 11.20 -12.62 -1.86
CA ASP A 26 10.40 -11.46 -2.26
C ASP A 26 9.42 -11.73 -3.42
N THR A 27 9.60 -12.86 -4.12
CA THR A 27 8.68 -13.34 -5.15
C THR A 27 7.48 -14.10 -4.57
N VAL A 28 7.69 -14.77 -3.43
CA VAL A 28 6.66 -15.59 -2.76
C VAL A 28 5.91 -14.77 -1.71
N LEU A 29 6.60 -13.83 -1.07
CA LEU A 29 6.06 -12.92 -0.06
C LEU A 29 4.71 -12.27 -0.46
N PRO A 30 4.51 -11.77 -1.70
CA PRO A 30 3.25 -11.16 -2.14
C PRO A 30 2.07 -12.13 -2.30
N ASN A 31 2.32 -13.44 -2.23
CA ASN A 31 1.35 -14.51 -2.42
C ASN A 31 1.00 -15.22 -1.11
N LEU A 32 1.65 -14.87 0.01
CA LEU A 32 1.37 -15.49 1.30
C LEU A 32 -0.03 -15.16 1.79
N THR A 33 -0.70 -16.19 2.30
CA THR A 33 -2.03 -16.12 2.91
C THR A 33 -1.96 -16.15 4.44
N ALA A 34 -3.11 -15.92 5.08
CA ALA A 34 -3.22 -16.00 6.53
C ALA A 34 -2.94 -17.41 7.09
N GLU A 35 -3.13 -18.44 6.26
CA GLU A 35 -2.84 -19.85 6.57
C GLU A 35 -1.34 -20.12 6.47
N ASP A 36 -0.69 -19.68 5.39
CA ASP A 36 0.76 -19.83 5.23
C ASP A 36 1.52 -19.15 6.38
N LEU A 37 1.09 -17.94 6.78
CA LEU A 37 1.66 -17.24 7.92
C LEU A 37 1.47 -18.01 9.24
N LYS A 38 0.38 -18.76 9.37
CA LYS A 38 0.13 -19.59 10.55
C LYS A 38 1.07 -20.81 10.56
N ASP A 39 1.29 -21.42 9.40
CA ASP A 39 2.20 -22.56 9.22
C ASP A 39 3.67 -22.17 9.40
N LEU A 40 4.03 -20.94 9.01
CA LEU A 40 5.31 -20.28 9.32
C LEU A 40 5.54 -20.02 10.82
N GLY A 41 4.56 -20.31 11.69
CA GLY A 41 4.66 -20.10 13.13
C GLY A 41 4.22 -18.72 13.61
N VAL A 42 3.59 -17.90 12.76
CA VAL A 42 2.98 -16.63 13.19
C VAL A 42 1.62 -16.90 13.85
N GLY A 43 1.63 -17.44 15.06
CA GLY A 43 0.40 -17.75 15.81
C GLY A 43 -0.39 -16.52 16.26
N ILE A 44 0.30 -15.39 16.47
CA ILE A 44 -0.30 -14.15 16.98
C ILE A 44 -1.13 -13.48 15.88
N VAL A 45 -2.44 -13.35 16.10
CA VAL A 45 -3.39 -12.76 15.12
C VAL A 45 -2.99 -11.34 14.73
N GLY A 46 -2.57 -10.51 15.68
CA GLY A 46 -2.12 -9.14 15.41
C GLY A 46 -0.92 -9.07 14.47
N HIS A 47 0.05 -9.98 14.62
CA HIS A 47 1.22 -10.05 13.75
C HIS A 47 0.83 -10.51 12.34
N ARG A 48 -0.04 -11.53 12.24
CA ARG A 48 -0.57 -11.98 10.94
C ARG A 48 -1.30 -10.87 10.21
N ARG A 49 -2.16 -10.11 10.90
CA ARG A 49 -2.90 -9.01 10.28
C ARG A 49 -1.94 -7.92 9.78
N LYS A 50 -0.96 -7.55 10.60
CA LYS A 50 0.07 -6.56 10.23
C LYS A 50 0.91 -7.00 9.02
N LEU A 51 1.27 -8.28 8.95
CA LEU A 51 1.98 -8.86 7.80
C LEU A 51 1.13 -8.79 6.53
N LEU A 52 -0.14 -9.21 6.59
CA LEU A 52 -1.03 -9.18 5.43
C LEU A 52 -1.26 -7.77 4.92
N ASP A 53 -1.45 -6.79 5.81
CA ASP A 53 -1.62 -5.39 5.42
C ASP A 53 -0.33 -4.84 4.76
N ALA A 54 0.84 -5.18 5.30
CA ALA A 54 2.12 -4.78 4.72
C ALA A 54 2.39 -5.46 3.36
N ILE A 55 2.00 -6.72 3.20
CA ILE A 55 2.08 -7.45 1.93
C ILE A 55 1.14 -6.81 0.88
N ALA A 56 -0.06 -6.41 1.27
CA ALA A 56 -1.00 -5.72 0.39
C ALA A 56 -0.43 -4.37 -0.09
N ALA A 57 0.22 -3.61 0.79
CA ALA A 57 0.92 -2.39 0.41
C ALA A 57 2.05 -2.67 -0.60
N LEU A 58 2.86 -3.70 -0.35
CA LEU A 58 3.94 -4.10 -1.25
C LEU A 58 3.44 -4.45 -2.67
N ARG A 59 2.28 -5.12 -2.76
CA ARG A 59 1.63 -5.43 -4.05
C ARG A 59 1.17 -4.16 -4.76
N ALA A 60 0.63 -3.18 -4.03
CA ALA A 60 0.22 -1.90 -4.61
C ALA A 60 1.41 -1.10 -5.16
N ASP A 61 2.53 -1.05 -4.43
CA ASP A 61 3.77 -0.41 -4.89
C ASP A 61 4.36 -1.08 -6.13
N ALA A 62 4.34 -2.42 -6.19
CA ALA A 62 4.76 -3.17 -7.36
C ALA A 62 3.86 -2.90 -8.58
N SER A 63 2.55 -2.79 -8.36
CA SER A 63 1.57 -2.55 -9.41
C SER A 63 1.58 -1.10 -9.91
N ALA A 64 1.91 -0.12 -9.06
CA ALA A 64 2.03 1.29 -9.44
C ALA A 64 3.23 1.58 -10.36
N LYS A 65 4.16 0.62 -10.49
CA LYS A 65 5.31 0.69 -11.40
C LYS A 65 5.06 0.02 -12.76
N ALA A 66 3.93 -0.66 -12.93
CA ALA A 66 3.46 -1.08 -14.25
C ALA A 66 2.64 0.05 -14.87
N PRO A 67 2.92 0.51 -16.10
CA PRO A 67 1.96 1.33 -16.82
C PRO A 67 0.65 0.53 -16.93
N PRO A 68 -0.52 1.18 -16.85
CA PRO A 68 -1.79 0.48 -16.93
C PRO A 68 -1.84 -0.33 -18.23
N PRO A 69 -2.23 -1.63 -18.20
CA PRO A 69 -2.39 -2.40 -19.41
C PRO A 69 -3.48 -1.76 -20.25
N ASP A 70 -3.16 -1.58 -21.53
CA ASP A 70 -4.04 -1.14 -22.60
C ASP A 70 -5.49 -1.54 -22.37
N THR A 71 -6.32 -0.54 -22.06
CA THR A 71 -7.74 -0.63 -22.32
C THR A 71 -7.86 -0.65 -23.85
N LEU A 72 -8.20 -1.81 -24.41
CA LEU A 72 -8.47 -1.97 -25.83
C LEU A 72 -9.38 -0.83 -26.35
N PRO A 73 -9.13 -0.28 -27.55
CA PRO A 73 -9.91 0.82 -28.09
C PRO A 73 -11.24 0.26 -28.60
N ALA A 74 -12.27 0.27 -27.76
CA ALA A 74 -13.64 0.18 -28.25
C ALA A 74 -14.03 1.57 -28.76
N THR A 75 -14.04 1.68 -30.08
CA THR A 75 -14.60 2.75 -30.88
C THR A 75 -15.90 3.28 -30.28
N ASP A 76 -15.85 4.45 -29.65
CA ASP A 76 -17.05 5.25 -29.47
C ASP A 76 -16.83 6.61 -30.11
N ILE A 77 -17.82 6.94 -30.92
CA ILE A 77 -17.75 7.85 -32.04
C ILE A 77 -18.02 9.26 -31.50
N THR A 78 -17.33 10.24 -32.09
CA THR A 78 -17.65 11.68 -32.08
C THR A 78 -17.45 12.49 -30.81
N ALA A 79 -17.12 13.75 -31.09
CA ALA A 79 -17.22 14.93 -30.25
C ALA A 79 -15.96 15.23 -29.41
N LYS A 80 -15.12 16.13 -29.92
CA LYS A 80 -15.23 17.59 -29.69
C LYS A 80 -14.53 17.91 -28.36
N ASP A 81 -13.26 18.27 -28.46
CA ASP A 81 -12.83 19.67 -28.46
C ASP A 81 -12.89 20.27 -27.06
N THR A 82 -11.70 20.66 -26.59
CA THR A 82 -11.47 21.79 -25.70
C THR A 82 -12.20 21.79 -24.35
N ALA A 83 -11.47 21.44 -23.28
CA ALA A 83 -11.20 22.35 -22.16
C ALA A 83 -10.67 21.56 -20.94
N GLU A 84 -9.39 21.80 -20.65
CA GLU A 84 -8.93 22.24 -19.32
C GLU A 84 -9.40 21.43 -18.09
N ARG A 85 -8.60 20.48 -17.62
CA ARG A 85 -8.63 20.07 -16.19
C ARG A 85 -7.21 19.91 -15.65
N ARG A 86 -6.73 21.02 -15.09
CA ARG A 86 -5.51 21.14 -14.29
C ARG A 86 -5.64 20.21 -13.09
N GLN A 87 -4.57 19.50 -12.79
CA GLN A 87 -4.48 18.61 -11.63
C GLN A 87 -4.74 19.42 -10.35
N VAL A 88 -5.79 19.07 -9.61
CA VAL A 88 -6.10 19.70 -8.31
C VAL A 88 -5.65 18.74 -7.21
N THR A 89 -4.56 19.07 -6.54
CA THR A 89 -4.18 18.47 -5.25
C THR A 89 -5.08 19.06 -4.17
N VAL A 90 -6.04 18.28 -3.67
CA VAL A 90 -6.88 18.69 -2.54
C VAL A 90 -6.11 18.46 -1.25
N MET A 91 -5.71 19.54 -0.57
CA MET A 91 -5.17 19.51 0.78
C MET A 91 -6.30 19.81 1.77
N PHE A 92 -6.67 18.83 2.59
CA PHE A 92 -7.64 19.02 3.67
C PHE A 92 -6.92 19.62 4.87
N SER A 93 -7.22 20.88 5.20
CA SER A 93 -6.87 21.48 6.49
C SER A 93 -8.10 21.45 7.38
N ASP A 94 -8.01 20.71 8.48
CA ASP A 94 -8.98 20.76 9.58
C ASP A 94 -8.83 22.11 10.30
N LEU A 95 -9.94 22.83 10.45
CA LEU A 95 -9.97 24.13 11.13
C LEU A 95 -10.74 24.01 12.44
N VAL A 96 -10.18 23.27 13.40
CA VAL A 96 -10.60 23.35 14.80
C VAL A 96 -9.88 24.53 15.45
N GLY A 97 -10.59 25.63 15.74
CA GLY A 97 -10.07 26.71 16.58
C GLY A 97 -10.43 28.16 16.24
N SER A 98 -11.47 28.43 15.46
CA SER A 98 -11.92 29.81 15.17
C SER A 98 -12.65 30.45 16.36
N THR A 99 -11.93 30.79 17.42
CA THR A 99 -12.35 31.83 18.37
C THR A 99 -11.11 32.54 18.91
N ALA A 100 -10.97 33.81 18.51
CA ALA A 100 -10.16 34.88 19.12
C ALA A 100 -9.21 35.60 18.16
N LEU A 101 -9.68 36.21 17.06
CA LEU A 101 -8.98 37.39 16.50
C LEU A 101 -9.81 38.20 15.48
N SER A 102 -10.89 38.84 15.91
CA SER A 102 -11.43 40.01 15.19
C SER A 102 -11.73 41.12 16.17
N ALA A 103 -10.66 41.62 16.81
CA ALA A 103 -10.65 42.94 17.42
C ALA A 103 -9.69 43.80 16.59
N ARG A 104 -10.25 44.89 16.02
CA ARG A 104 -9.58 45.97 15.26
C ARG A 104 -9.18 45.54 13.85
N MET A 105 -9.65 46.20 12.79
CA MET A 105 -9.86 47.64 12.59
C MET A 105 -10.87 47.84 11.46
#